data_AF-A0A1I0Q1D4-F1
#
_entry.id   AF-A0A1I0Q1D4-F1
#
_cell.length_a   1.000
_cell.length_b   1.000
_cell.length_c   1.000
_cell.angle_alpha   90.00
_cell.angle_beta   90.00
_cell.angle_gamma   90.00
#
_symmetry.space_group_name_H-M   'P 1'
#
loop_
_entity.id
_entity.type
_entity.pdbx_description
1 polymer ?
#
loop_
_entity_poly.entity_id
_entity_poly.type
_entity_poly.pdbx_seq_one_letter_code
_entity_poly.pdbx_strand_id
1 'polypeptide(L)'
;MHSISKKIKILQQAVVEKSSFINEEIGRSAQIRFSCCNCGQENVVKITPYESGFPVFQLYNNDLVLSKNELLSHKMITETQKNVLHFGELTVNNLPTLYFGAHCISCDAKYIGVFSYGEKQPGLTVLTVSGVWHYEEVI
;
A
#
# COMPACT_ATOMS: atom_id res chain seq x y z
N MET A 1 0.31 -12.45 -0.35
CA MET A 1 0.14 -11.20 -1.12
C MET A 1 -0.07 -11.55 -2.58
N HIS A 2 -0.78 -10.73 -3.36
CA HIS A 2 -0.95 -10.92 -4.81
C HIS A 2 -0.98 -9.57 -5.53
N SER A 3 -0.67 -9.57 -6.83
CA SER A 3 -0.88 -8.40 -7.71
C SER A 3 -2.33 -8.28 -8.10
N ILE A 4 -2.82 -7.07 -8.34
CA ILE A 4 -4.19 -6.80 -8.79
C ILE A 4 -4.11 -6.35 -10.25
N SER A 5 -4.84 -7.03 -11.14
CA SER A 5 -4.83 -6.77 -12.58
C SER A 5 -6.19 -6.41 -13.17
N LYS A 6 -7.27 -6.58 -12.39
CA LYS A 6 -8.63 -6.22 -12.79
C LYS A 6 -8.99 -4.83 -12.28
N LYS A 7 -9.97 -4.19 -12.92
CA LYS A 7 -10.59 -2.95 -12.44
C LYS A 7 -11.19 -3.21 -11.06
N ILE A 8 -10.92 -2.32 -10.10
CA ILE A 8 -11.45 -2.42 -8.75
C ILE A 8 -12.14 -1.12 -8.33
N LYS A 9 -13.03 -1.22 -7.34
CA LYS A 9 -13.64 -0.09 -6.65
C LYS A 9 -13.21 -0.09 -5.19
N ILE A 10 -12.64 1.02 -4.73
CA ILE A 10 -12.29 1.21 -3.32
C ILE A 10 -13.55 1.48 -2.51
N LEU A 11 -13.68 0.79 -1.37
CA LEU A 11 -14.85 0.89 -0.51
C LEU A 11 -14.53 1.62 0.79
N GLN A 12 -13.77 0.98 1.68
CA GLN A 12 -13.52 1.49 3.03
C GLN A 12 -12.06 1.27 3.42
N GLN A 13 -11.47 2.26 4.08
CA GLN A 13 -10.15 2.10 4.70
C GLN A 13 -10.25 1.29 6.00
N ALA A 14 -9.43 0.25 6.10
CA ALA A 14 -9.28 -0.55 7.31
C ALA A 14 -8.48 0.21 8.37
N VAL A 15 -8.77 -0.06 9.65
CA VAL A 15 -7.97 0.44 10.76
C VAL A 15 -6.64 -0.31 10.77
N VAL A 16 -5.54 0.42 10.65
CA VAL A 16 -4.17 -0.11 10.72
C VAL A 16 -3.58 0.28 12.07
N GLU A 17 -3.06 -0.68 12.83
CA GLU A 17 -2.55 -0.44 14.18
C GLU A 17 -1.29 0.43 14.19
N LYS A 18 -0.33 0.12 13.31
CA LYS A 18 0.91 0.88 13.12
C LYS A 18 1.25 0.98 11.64
N SER A 19 1.46 2.21 11.19
CA SER A 19 1.65 2.52 9.77
C SER A 19 3.06 2.98 9.42
N SER A 20 3.95 3.24 10.39
CA SER A 20 5.31 3.69 10.12
C SER A 20 6.32 2.91 10.95
N PHE A 21 7.41 2.50 10.31
CA PHE A 21 8.51 1.74 10.89
C PHE A 21 9.82 2.37 10.44
N ILE A 22 10.78 2.50 11.34
CA ILE A 22 12.10 3.08 11.04
C ILE A 22 13.23 2.13 11.41
N ASN A 23 14.28 2.10 10.60
CA ASN A 23 15.55 1.41 10.88
C ASN A 23 15.33 -0.01 11.45
N GLU A 24 15.75 -0.26 12.69
CA GLU A 24 15.67 -1.56 13.37
C GLU A 24 14.24 -2.09 13.54
N GLU A 25 13.21 -1.23 13.53
CA GLU A 25 11.82 -1.67 13.57
C GLU A 25 11.41 -2.41 12.28
N ILE A 26 12.12 -2.14 11.19
CA ILE A 26 11.95 -2.85 9.92
C ILE A 26 12.70 -4.17 10.00
N GLY A 27 13.92 -4.18 10.55
CA GLY A 27 14.75 -5.37 10.71
C GLY A 27 14.80 -6.21 9.42
N ARG A 28 14.40 -7.48 9.50
CA ARG A 28 14.21 -8.34 8.32
C ARG A 28 12.84 -8.14 7.65
N SER A 29 11.85 -7.67 8.39
CA SER A 29 10.49 -7.46 7.91
C SER A 29 9.65 -6.69 8.92
N ALA A 30 8.79 -5.80 8.44
CA ALA A 30 7.77 -5.14 9.25
C ALA A 30 6.46 -5.95 9.25
N GLN A 31 5.83 -6.11 10.42
CA GLN A 31 4.48 -6.68 10.52
C GLN A 31 3.44 -5.57 10.59
N ILE A 32 2.46 -5.64 9.70
CA ILE A 32 1.32 -4.74 9.66
C ILE A 32 0.10 -5.51 10.14
N ARG A 33 -0.62 -4.93 11.09
CA ARG A 33 -1.90 -5.45 11.59
C ARG A 33 -3.02 -4.52 11.17
N PHE A 34 -4.08 -5.08 10.62
CA PHE A 34 -5.27 -4.33 10.26
C PHE A 34 -6.56 -5.10 10.58
N SER A 35 -7.60 -4.37 10.96
CA SER A 35 -8.92 -4.96 11.24
C SER A 35 -9.75 -5.03 9.97
N CYS A 36 -10.32 -6.19 9.68
CA CYS A 36 -11.25 -6.39 8.57
C CYS A 36 -12.48 -5.48 8.72
N CYS A 37 -12.81 -4.69 7.69
CA CYS A 37 -14.00 -3.85 7.64
C CYS A 37 -15.31 -4.64 7.70
N ASN A 38 -15.32 -5.90 7.25
CA ASN A 38 -16.53 -6.72 7.16
C ASN A 38 -16.83 -7.54 8.42
N CYS A 39 -15.81 -8.17 9.02
CA CYS A 39 -16.00 -9.08 10.15
C CYS A 39 -15.22 -8.72 11.42
N GLY A 40 -14.45 -7.61 11.40
CA GLY A 40 -13.63 -7.17 12.55
C GLY A 40 -12.38 -8.01 12.81
N GLN A 41 -12.22 -9.17 12.16
CA GLN A 41 -11.05 -10.03 12.32
C GLN A 41 -9.74 -9.28 12.07
N GLU A 42 -8.77 -9.43 12.97
CA GLU A 42 -7.41 -8.94 12.77
C GLU A 42 -6.70 -9.78 11.71
N ASN A 43 -6.05 -9.08 10.77
CA ASN A 43 -5.23 -9.66 9.72
C ASN A 43 -3.79 -9.15 9.84
N VAL A 44 -2.84 -10.03 9.56
CA VAL A 44 -1.41 -9.74 9.64
C VAL A 44 -0.79 -9.85 8.25
N VAL A 45 -0.07 -8.83 7.84
CA VAL A 45 0.70 -8.80 6.59
C VAL A 45 2.15 -8.50 6.93
N LYS A 46 3.07 -9.34 6.43
CA LYS A 46 4.51 -9.18 6.60
C LYS A 46 5.09 -8.50 5.37
N ILE A 47 5.70 -7.33 5.53
CA ILE A 47 6.45 -6.65 4.47
C ILE A 47 7.93 -6.88 4.68
N THR A 48 8.52 -7.69 3.80
CA THR A 48 9.97 -7.84 3.68
C THR A 48 10.50 -6.85 2.64
N PRO A 49 11.43 -5.95 2.99
CA PRO A 49 12.06 -5.03 2.05
C PRO A 49 12.55 -5.73 0.78
N TYR A 50 12.33 -5.11 -0.38
CA TYR A 50 12.73 -5.60 -1.70
C TYR A 50 12.13 -6.93 -2.18
N GLU A 51 11.39 -7.65 -1.33
CA GLU A 51 10.72 -8.92 -1.68
C GLU A 51 9.19 -8.80 -1.72
N SER A 52 8.63 -7.88 -0.94
CA SER A 52 7.19 -7.70 -0.80
C SER A 52 6.65 -6.58 -1.68
N GLY A 53 5.46 -6.81 -2.21
CA GLY A 53 4.69 -5.83 -2.95
C GLY A 53 5.04 -5.75 -4.44
N PHE A 54 4.29 -4.88 -5.13
CA PHE A 54 4.36 -4.65 -6.56
C PHE A 54 4.44 -3.16 -6.85
N PRO A 55 5.09 -2.70 -7.93
CA PRO A 55 5.16 -1.28 -8.28
C PRO A 55 3.79 -0.62 -8.35
N VAL A 56 3.60 0.50 -7.64
CA VAL A 56 2.31 1.21 -7.61
C VAL A 56 1.87 1.70 -8.98
N PHE A 57 2.82 1.95 -9.89
CA PHE A 57 2.57 2.25 -11.30
C PHE A 57 1.63 1.24 -11.96
N GLN A 58 1.69 -0.05 -11.60
CA GLN A 58 0.82 -1.07 -12.20
C GLN A 58 -0.67 -0.84 -11.89
N LEU A 59 -1.00 -0.11 -10.82
CA LEU A 59 -2.39 0.19 -10.48
C LEU A 59 -3.02 1.22 -11.42
N TYR A 60 -2.26 2.24 -11.81
CA TYR A 60 -2.77 3.36 -12.61
C TYR A 60 -2.27 3.39 -14.04
N ASN A 61 -1.44 2.43 -14.43
CA ASN A 61 -0.99 2.33 -15.80
C ASN A 61 -2.20 2.12 -16.72
N ASN A 62 -2.44 3.08 -17.62
CA ASN A 62 -3.58 3.11 -18.54
C ASN A 62 -4.95 2.98 -17.84
N ASP A 63 -5.06 3.41 -16.58
CA ASP A 63 -6.28 3.34 -15.76
C ASP A 63 -6.93 1.94 -15.68
N LEU A 64 -6.13 0.88 -15.82
CA LEU A 64 -6.61 -0.51 -15.90
C LEU A 64 -7.18 -1.04 -14.58
N VAL A 65 -6.55 -0.70 -13.44
CA VAL A 65 -6.99 -1.17 -12.11
C VAL A 65 -7.70 -0.04 -11.37
N LEU A 66 -7.04 1.10 -11.23
CA LEU A 66 -7.55 2.35 -10.67
C LEU A 66 -7.05 3.52 -11.52
N SER A 67 -7.78 4.63 -11.54
CA SER A 67 -7.23 5.87 -12.08
C SER A 67 -6.29 6.56 -11.07
N LYS A 68 -5.38 7.40 -11.58
CA LYS A 68 -4.56 8.29 -10.72
C LYS A 68 -5.43 9.14 -9.79
N ASN A 69 -6.54 9.66 -10.31
CA ASN A 69 -7.47 10.49 -9.55
C ASN A 69 -8.12 9.72 -8.40
N GLU A 70 -8.49 8.45 -8.60
CA GLU A 70 -9.03 7.61 -7.53
C GLU A 70 -8.00 7.39 -6.43
N LEU A 71 -6.74 7.09 -6.79
CA LEU A 71 -5.66 6.90 -5.82
C LEU A 71 -5.42 8.18 -4.99
N LEU A 72 -5.45 9.35 -5.62
CA LEU A 72 -5.31 10.66 -4.97
C LEU A 72 -6.52 11.00 -4.10
N SER A 73 -7.74 10.80 -4.59
CA SER A 73 -8.98 11.14 -3.88
C SER A 73 -9.18 10.27 -2.64
N HIS A 74 -8.78 9.00 -2.70
CA HIS A 74 -8.77 8.09 -1.56
C HIS A 74 -7.56 8.28 -0.63
N LYS A 75 -6.68 9.25 -0.92
CA LYS A 75 -5.46 9.54 -0.15
C LYS A 75 -4.54 8.33 0.00
N MET A 76 -4.52 7.46 -1.00
CA MET A 76 -3.69 6.25 -1.01
C MET A 76 -2.22 6.57 -1.32
N ILE A 77 -2.00 7.64 -2.09
CA ILE A 77 -0.72 8.17 -2.52
C ILE A 77 -0.85 9.68 -2.76
N THR A 78 0.27 10.38 -2.88
CA THR A 78 0.33 11.80 -3.25
C THR A 78 1.13 11.98 -4.54
N GLU A 79 0.99 13.14 -5.18
CA GLU A 79 1.91 13.54 -6.24
C GLU A 79 3.35 13.63 -5.72
N THR A 80 4.29 13.09 -6.48
CA THR A 80 5.70 13.13 -6.14
C THR A 80 6.26 14.54 -6.36
N GLN A 81 7.12 14.99 -5.45
CA GLN A 81 7.81 16.27 -5.61
C GLN A 81 8.70 16.29 -6.86
N LYS A 82 8.80 17.45 -7.50
CA LYS A 82 9.52 17.62 -8.79
C LYS A 82 10.99 17.18 -8.74
N ASN A 83 11.66 17.33 -7.60
CA ASN A 83 13.06 16.97 -7.41
C ASN A 83 13.31 15.46 -7.24
N VAL A 84 12.26 14.66 -7.06
CA VAL A 84 12.37 13.21 -6.78
C VAL A 84 11.47 12.37 -7.70
N LEU A 85 11.13 12.89 -8.88
CA LEU A 85 10.31 12.20 -9.90
C LEU A 85 10.91 10.87 -10.40
N HIS A 86 12.21 10.62 -10.17
CA HIS A 86 12.83 9.34 -10.48
C HIS A 86 12.24 8.17 -9.65
N PHE A 87 11.54 8.45 -8.55
CA PHE A 87 10.77 7.45 -7.79
C PHE A 87 9.39 7.16 -8.35
N GLY A 88 8.97 7.85 -9.41
CA GLY A 88 7.64 7.73 -10.01
C GLY A 88 6.80 8.98 -9.80
N GLU A 89 5.72 9.09 -10.58
CA GLU A 89 4.83 10.25 -10.58
C GLU A 89 3.99 10.37 -9.30
N LEU A 90 3.63 9.23 -8.71
CA LEU A 90 2.84 9.15 -7.50
C LEU A 90 3.58 8.31 -6.45
N THR A 91 3.72 8.84 -5.25
CA THR A 91 4.46 8.21 -4.16
C THR A 91 3.77 8.38 -2.81
N VAL A 92 4.16 7.55 -1.84
CA VAL A 92 3.98 7.80 -0.41
C VAL A 92 5.29 8.41 0.09
N ASN A 93 5.21 9.59 0.70
CA ASN A 93 6.35 10.28 1.33
C ASN A 93 7.56 10.54 0.42
N ASN A 94 7.37 10.71 -0.90
CA ASN A 94 8.46 10.91 -1.87
C ASN A 94 9.51 9.78 -1.84
N LEU A 95 9.05 8.54 -1.61
CA LEU A 95 9.87 7.34 -1.60
C LEU A 95 9.33 6.32 -2.61
N PRO A 96 10.15 5.33 -3.04
CA PRO A 96 9.69 4.22 -3.85
C PRO A 96 8.42 3.59 -3.26
N THR A 97 7.37 3.51 -4.07
CA THR A 97 6.02 3.16 -3.61
C THR A 97 5.52 1.89 -4.27
N LEU A 98 5.00 1.01 -3.43
CA LEU A 98 4.58 -0.34 -3.74
C LEU A 98 3.16 -0.57 -3.20
N TYR A 99 2.49 -1.59 -3.71
CA TYR A 99 1.21 -2.06 -3.21
C TYR A 99 1.21 -3.57 -2.98
N PHE A 100 0.25 -4.07 -2.23
CA PHE A 100 -0.02 -5.50 -2.13
C PHE A 100 -1.53 -5.76 -2.10
N GLY A 101 -1.96 -6.87 -2.72
CA GLY A 101 -3.27 -7.47 -2.49
C GLY A 101 -3.23 -8.47 -1.33
N ALA A 102 -4.27 -8.47 -0.51
CA ALA A 102 -4.50 -9.38 0.61
C ALA A 102 -5.98 -9.77 0.69
N HIS A 103 -6.29 -10.81 1.46
CA HIS A 103 -7.66 -11.19 1.80
C HIS A 103 -7.78 -11.32 3.31
N CYS A 104 -8.99 -11.10 3.84
CA CYS A 104 -9.28 -11.39 5.23
C CYS A 104 -9.24 -12.91 5.46
N ILE A 105 -8.51 -13.36 6.48
CA ILE A 105 -8.38 -14.78 6.82
C ILE A 105 -9.70 -15.44 7.25
N SER A 106 -10.72 -14.64 7.60
CA SER A 106 -12.00 -15.13 8.14
C SER A 106 -13.16 -15.06 7.14
N CYS A 107 -13.27 -14.01 6.34
CA CYS A 107 -14.41 -13.81 5.43
C CYS A 107 -14.00 -13.59 3.96
N ASP A 108 -12.70 -13.72 3.66
CA ASP A 108 -12.14 -13.57 2.31
C ASP A 108 -12.37 -12.20 1.64
N ALA A 109 -12.85 -11.21 2.39
CA ALA A 109 -12.95 -9.82 1.95
C ALA A 109 -11.58 -9.33 1.42
N LYS A 110 -11.57 -8.67 0.26
CA LYS A 110 -10.34 -8.33 -0.48
C LYS A 110 -9.80 -6.97 -0.09
N TYR A 111 -8.49 -6.88 0.10
CA TYR A 111 -7.81 -5.66 0.53
C TYR A 111 -6.64 -5.31 -0.37
N ILE A 112 -6.46 -4.02 -0.59
CA ILE A 112 -5.27 -3.43 -1.21
C ILE A 112 -4.55 -2.59 -0.16
N GLY A 113 -3.28 -2.86 0.07
CA GLY A 113 -2.41 -2.01 0.88
C GLY A 113 -1.43 -1.25 0.02
N VAL A 114 -1.15 0.01 0.37
CA VAL A 114 -0.15 0.85 -0.31
C VAL A 114 0.89 1.29 0.70
N PHE A 115 2.16 1.18 0.34
CA PHE A 115 3.27 1.51 1.21
C PHE A 115 4.48 2.03 0.43
N SER A 116 5.32 2.82 1.09
CA SER A 116 6.65 3.17 0.62
C SER A 116 7.73 2.52 1.47
N TYR A 117 8.88 2.30 0.86
CA TYR A 117 10.08 1.89 1.57
C TYR A 117 11.31 2.55 0.94
N GLY A 118 12.17 3.13 1.77
CA GLY A 118 13.44 3.67 1.33
C GLY A 118 14.15 4.52 2.37
N GLU A 119 15.36 4.96 2.04
CA GLU A 119 16.13 5.89 2.86
C GLU A 119 15.63 7.32 2.65
N LYS A 120 15.07 7.92 3.69
CA LYS A 120 14.53 9.28 3.64
C LYS A 120 15.62 10.34 3.78
N GLN A 121 16.65 10.04 4.57
CA GLN A 121 17.86 10.83 4.76
C GLN A 121 18.97 9.89 5.25
N PRO A 122 20.26 10.29 5.16
CA PRO A 122 21.38 9.45 5.58
C PRO A 122 21.16 8.82 6.96
N GLY A 123 21.13 7.49 7.03
CA GLY A 123 20.94 6.71 8.26
C GLY A 123 19.49 6.58 8.74
N LEU A 124 18.51 7.02 7.96
CA LEU A 124 17.08 6.87 8.27
C LEU A 124 16.34 6.16 7.13
N THR A 125 16.20 4.84 7.28
CA THR A 125 15.31 4.04 6.44
C THR A 125 13.91 4.04 7.03
N VAL A 126 12.91 4.28 6.18
CA VAL A 126 11.51 4.36 6.58
C VAL A 126 10.68 3.41 5.73
N LEU A 127 9.83 2.64 6.39
CA LEU A 127 8.70 1.95 5.78
C LEU A 127 7.42 2.64 6.25
N THR A 128 6.62 3.15 5.32
CA THR A 128 5.33 3.79 5.64
C THR A 128 4.21 3.14 4.85
N VAL A 129 3.22 2.61 5.56
CA VAL A 129 1.96 2.14 5.01
C VAL A 129 1.01 3.32 4.96
N SER A 130 0.65 3.77 3.76
CA SER A 130 -0.36 4.83 3.60
C SER A 130 -1.72 4.36 4.11
N GLY A 131 -2.04 3.09 3.89
CA GLY A 131 -3.25 2.47 4.40
C GLY A 131 -3.49 1.09 3.80
N VAL A 132 -4.61 0.50 4.22
CA VAL A 132 -5.16 -0.73 3.68
C VAL A 132 -6.63 -0.48 3.40
N TRP A 133 -7.11 -0.79 2.21
CA TRP A 133 -8.48 -0.51 1.78
C TRP A 133 -9.19 -1.78 1.32
N HIS A 134 -10.41 -1.98 1.79
CA HIS A 134 -11.33 -2.96 1.26
C HIS A 134 -11.72 -2.55 -0.18
N TYR A 135 -11.73 -3.50 -1.10
CA TYR A 135 -12.13 -3.27 -2.48
C TYR A 135 -13.00 -4.41 -3.02
N GLU A 136 -13.75 -4.11 -4.08
CA GLU A 136 -14.45 -5.10 -4.91
C GLU A 136 -13.95 -5.03 -6.35
N GLU A 137 -13.98 -6.16 -7.06
CA GLU A 137 -13.73 -6.19 -8.50
C GLU A 137 -14.95 -5.64 -9.24
N VAL A 138 -14.73 -4.76 -10.21
CA VAL A 138 -15.79 -4.28 -11.10
C VAL A 138 -16.02 -5.35 -12.18
N ILE A 139 -17.26 -5.81 -12.30
CA ILE A 139 -17.72 -6.77 -13.33
C ILE A 139 -17.82 -6.06 -14.67
#